data_AF-A0A931IYZ9-F1
#
_entry.id   AF-A0A931IYZ9-F1
#
_cell.length_a   1.000
_cell.length_b   1.000
_cell.length_c   1.000
_cell.angle_alpha   90.00
_cell.angle_beta   90.00
_cell.angle_gamma   90.00
#
_symmetry.space_group_name_H-M   'P 1'
#
loop_
_entity.id
_entity.type
_entity.pdbx_description
1 polymer ?
#
loop_
_entity_poly.entity_id
_entity_poly.type
_entity_poly.pdbx_seq_one_letter_code
_entity_poly.pdbx_strand_id
1 'polypeptide(L)'
;MHHLAHAFYACIPADLQTYCVLTAEIARRALAHFGLTSHLEPCQLWCVTSQANYAVGFLGRGARSHKWDGHVVCRVGPWLLDTALFHFEREFSLPVPRVALVRSFAVPTQALARATVGPDRDVWWLRPPGDAPTTPPVEPEALITQHAQRLVERLLAIDPLMRP
;
A
#
# COMPACT_ATOMS: atom_id res chain seq x y z
N MET A 1 -6.24 -13.45 -3.01
CA MET A 1 -6.45 -12.03 -2.64
C MET A 1 -7.03 -11.85 -1.25
N HIS A 2 -8.21 -12.41 -0.94
CA HIS A 2 -8.82 -12.28 0.40
C HIS A 2 -7.90 -12.79 1.53
N HIS A 3 -7.17 -13.89 1.29
CA HIS A 3 -6.23 -14.44 2.27
C HIS A 3 -5.06 -13.49 2.60
N LEU A 4 -4.53 -12.77 1.61
CA LEU A 4 -3.43 -11.81 1.82
C LEU A 4 -3.91 -10.61 2.63
N ALA A 5 -5.05 -10.02 2.27
CA ALA A 5 -5.63 -8.89 3.00
C ALA A 5 -5.95 -9.23 4.47
N HIS A 6 -6.52 -10.41 4.70
CA HIS A 6 -6.87 -10.89 6.04
C HIS A 6 -5.63 -11.31 6.85
N ALA A 7 -4.64 -11.94 6.23
CA ALA A 7 -3.39 -12.32 6.88
C ALA A 7 -2.54 -11.09 7.25
N PHE A 8 -2.52 -10.07 6.39
CA PHE A 8 -1.67 -8.90 6.56
C PHE A 8 -1.94 -8.18 7.88
N TYR A 9 -3.17 -7.73 8.12
CA TYR A 9 -3.48 -7.01 9.36
C TYR A 9 -3.63 -7.89 10.59
N ALA A 10 -3.64 -9.22 10.45
CA ALA A 10 -3.45 -10.12 11.59
C ALA A 10 -1.98 -10.13 12.09
N CYS A 11 -1.03 -9.80 11.21
CA CYS A 11 0.40 -9.81 11.51
C CYS A 11 0.99 -8.41 11.79
N ILE A 12 0.24 -7.34 11.46
CA ILE A 12 0.67 -5.95 11.60
C ILE A 12 -0.10 -5.24 12.73
N PRO A 13 0.61 -4.78 13.78
CA PRO A 13 0.04 -3.93 14.83
C PRO A 13 -0.75 -2.73 14.30
N ALA A 14 -1.82 -2.35 15.02
CA ALA A 14 -2.74 -1.30 14.60
C ALA A 14 -2.08 0.08 14.40
N ASP A 15 -1.10 0.39 15.25
CA ASP A 15 -0.29 1.61 15.18
C ASP A 15 0.60 1.68 13.94
N LEU A 16 0.95 0.54 13.33
CA LEU A 16 1.79 0.48 12.14
C LEU A 16 1.00 0.52 10.82
N GLN A 17 -0.34 0.45 10.85
CA GLN A 17 -1.19 0.28 9.66
C GLN A 17 -1.19 1.48 8.70
N THR A 18 -0.68 2.61 9.14
CA THR A 18 -0.59 3.87 8.37
C THR A 18 0.84 4.27 8.04
N TYR A 19 1.78 3.35 8.18
CA TYR A 19 3.17 3.56 7.78
C TYR A 19 3.35 2.88 6.42
N CYS A 20 2.92 3.56 5.36
CA CYS A 20 2.85 2.99 4.01
C CYS A 20 4.18 2.41 3.51
N VAL A 21 5.30 3.06 3.84
CA VAL A 21 6.65 2.59 3.48
C VAL A 21 6.96 1.29 4.21
N LEU A 22 6.74 1.24 5.53
CA LEU A 22 6.98 0.06 6.35
C LEU A 22 6.12 -1.13 5.89
N THR A 23 4.82 -0.92 5.69
CA THR A 23 3.90 -2.00 5.30
C THR A 23 4.18 -2.49 3.88
N ALA A 24 4.53 -1.60 2.94
CA ALA A 24 4.93 -2.00 1.59
C ALA A 24 6.25 -2.77 1.59
N GLU A 25 7.23 -2.40 2.42
CA GLU A 25 8.49 -3.15 2.58
C GLU A 25 8.26 -4.53 3.18
N ILE A 26 7.39 -4.64 4.19
CA ILE A 26 7.00 -5.94 4.77
C ILE A 26 6.36 -6.84 3.69
N ALA A 27 5.43 -6.29 2.90
CA ALA A 27 4.82 -7.01 1.80
C ALA A 27 5.85 -7.44 0.76
N ARG A 28 6.76 -6.54 0.36
CA ARG A 28 7.84 -6.80 -0.60
C ARG A 28 8.75 -7.95 -0.11
N ARG A 29 9.14 -7.92 1.16
CA ARG A 29 10.00 -8.96 1.78
C ARG A 29 9.29 -10.31 1.87
N ALA A 30 8.00 -10.31 2.22
CA ALA A 30 7.20 -11.54 2.24
C ALA A 30 7.01 -12.13 0.84
N LEU A 31 6.76 -11.31 -0.17
CA LEU A 31 6.63 -11.75 -1.56
C LEU A 31 7.96 -12.32 -2.10
N ALA A 32 9.10 -11.74 -1.72
CA ALA A 32 10.41 -12.25 -2.10
C ALA A 32 10.67 -13.68 -1.59
N HIS A 33 10.11 -14.06 -0.43
CA HIS A 33 10.19 -15.43 0.07
C HIS A 33 9.56 -16.45 -0.89
N PHE A 34 8.51 -16.05 -1.61
CA PHE A 34 7.82 -16.87 -2.62
C PHE A 34 8.39 -16.69 -4.03
N GLY A 35 9.60 -16.13 -4.16
CA GLY A 35 10.26 -15.92 -5.46
C GLY A 35 9.64 -14.81 -6.32
N LEU A 36 8.79 -13.95 -5.75
CA LEU A 36 8.14 -12.87 -6.48
C LEU A 36 8.97 -11.58 -6.43
N THR A 37 9.50 -11.19 -7.60
CA THR A 37 10.19 -9.90 -7.76
C THR A 37 9.22 -8.74 -7.61
N SER A 38 9.57 -7.80 -6.74
CA SER A 38 8.72 -6.64 -6.43
C SER A 38 9.55 -5.44 -6.00
N HIS A 39 9.00 -4.23 -6.16
CA HIS A 39 9.63 -2.97 -5.78
C HIS A 39 8.62 -2.01 -5.14
N LEU A 40 9.11 -1.00 -4.43
CA LEU A 40 8.27 0.08 -3.94
C LEU A 40 7.94 1.04 -5.09
N GLU A 41 6.67 1.37 -5.25
CA GLU A 41 6.17 2.34 -6.22
C GLU A 41 5.59 3.54 -5.43
N PRO A 42 6.30 4.68 -5.38
CA PRO A 42 5.74 5.91 -4.84
C PRO A 42 4.55 6.37 -5.67
N CYS A 43 3.45 6.72 -5.01
CA CYS A 43 2.23 7.17 -5.64
C CYS A 43 1.45 8.12 -4.73
N GLN A 44 0.53 8.87 -5.31
CA GLN A 44 -0.49 9.62 -4.58
C GLN A 44 -1.80 8.84 -4.61
N LEU A 45 -2.49 8.74 -3.47
CA LEU A 45 -3.81 8.11 -3.42
C LEU A 45 -4.90 9.16 -3.46
N TRP A 46 -5.91 8.96 -4.30
CA TRP A 46 -7.16 9.72 -4.22
C TRP A 46 -8.32 8.78 -3.93
N CYS A 47 -9.12 9.09 -2.90
CA CYS A 47 -10.47 8.55 -2.76
C CYS A 47 -11.45 9.58 -3.32
N VAL A 48 -12.07 9.24 -4.44
CA VAL A 48 -13.05 10.07 -5.16
C VAL A 48 -14.43 9.62 -4.74
N THR A 49 -15.24 10.57 -4.30
CA THR A 49 -16.65 10.37 -3.93
C THR A 49 -17.54 11.30 -4.75
N SER A 50 -18.87 11.14 -4.65
CA SER A 50 -19.82 12.06 -5.26
C SER A 50 -19.76 13.49 -4.71
N GLN A 51 -19.19 13.68 -3.50
CA GLN A 51 -19.16 14.96 -2.81
C GLN A 51 -17.79 15.66 -2.87
N ALA A 52 -16.71 14.88 -2.78
CA ALA A 52 -15.36 15.40 -2.66
C ALA A 52 -14.29 14.37 -3.06
N ASN A 53 -13.07 14.88 -3.24
CA ASN A 53 -11.86 14.08 -3.43
C ASN A 53 -10.97 14.22 -2.19
N TYR A 54 -10.46 13.09 -1.71
CA TYR A 54 -9.58 13.02 -0.55
C TYR A 54 -8.25 12.45 -1.00
N ALA A 55 -7.15 13.16 -0.72
CA ALA A 55 -5.84 12.80 -1.21
C ALA A 55 -4.88 12.44 -0.06
N VAL A 56 -4.02 11.45 -0.27
CA VAL A 56 -2.95 11.02 0.65
C VAL A 56 -1.63 10.95 -0.10
N GLY A 57 -0.58 11.49 0.51
CA GLY A 57 0.77 11.56 -0.05
C GLY A 57 0.93 12.69 -1.07
N PHE A 58 2.11 13.28 -1.11
CA PHE A 58 2.52 14.32 -2.05
C PHE A 58 1.57 15.53 -2.09
N LEU A 59 1.17 16.01 -0.91
CA LEU A 59 0.25 17.14 -0.73
C LEU A 59 0.97 18.49 -0.62
N GLY A 60 2.30 18.53 -0.79
CA GLY A 60 3.12 19.71 -0.56
C GLY A 60 3.27 20.06 0.93
N ARG A 61 2.99 19.10 1.83
CA ARG A 61 3.02 19.25 3.29
C ARG A 61 4.36 18.88 3.89
N GLY A 62 5.26 18.23 3.15
CA GLY A 62 6.56 17.75 3.63
C GLY A 62 7.43 18.84 4.28
N ALA A 63 7.28 20.12 3.90
CA ALA A 63 8.00 21.23 4.52
C ALA A 63 7.51 21.56 5.95
N ARG A 64 6.30 21.12 6.33
CA ARG A 64 5.64 21.44 7.61
C ARG A 64 5.73 20.32 8.64
N SER A 65 6.15 19.13 8.22
CA SER A 65 6.30 17.97 9.11
C SER A 65 7.62 17.28 8.83
N HIS A 66 8.34 16.85 9.86
CA HIS A 66 9.52 15.97 9.71
C HIS A 66 9.19 14.57 9.15
N LYS A 67 7.98 14.37 8.62
CA LYS A 67 7.51 13.14 7.99
C LYS A 67 7.55 13.30 6.48
N TRP A 68 7.97 12.25 5.80
CA TRP A 68 7.91 12.17 4.35
C TRP A 68 6.44 12.28 3.89
N ASP A 69 6.18 13.22 2.98
CA ASP A 69 4.86 13.48 2.42
C ASP A 69 4.68 12.66 1.15
N GLY A 70 4.59 11.34 1.31
CA GLY A 70 4.42 10.41 0.21
C GLY A 70 3.54 9.23 0.60
N HIS A 71 3.03 8.53 -0.41
CA HIS A 71 2.46 7.21 -0.24
C HIS A 71 3.22 6.23 -1.13
N VAL A 72 3.33 4.98 -0.68
CA VAL A 72 4.07 3.93 -1.39
C VAL A 72 3.23 2.66 -1.39
N VAL A 73 3.29 1.95 -2.52
CA VAL A 73 2.71 0.61 -2.66
C VAL A 73 3.78 -0.39 -3.10
N CYS A 74 3.51 -1.67 -2.93
CA CYS A 74 4.37 -2.72 -3.46
C CYS A 74 3.91 -3.11 -4.87
N ARG A 75 4.79 -2.98 -5.87
CA ARG A 75 4.50 -3.35 -7.26
C ARG A 75 5.07 -4.73 -7.59
N VAL A 76 4.21 -5.60 -8.14
CA VAL A 76 4.56 -6.96 -8.58
C VAL A 76 4.08 -7.15 -10.02
N GLY A 77 4.99 -7.00 -10.98
CA GLY A 77 4.64 -7.02 -12.41
C GLY A 77 3.57 -5.96 -12.75
N PRO A 78 2.38 -6.34 -13.26
CA PRO A 78 1.30 -5.41 -13.55
C PRO A 78 0.38 -5.12 -12.35
N TRP A 79 0.68 -5.65 -11.16
CA TRP A 79 -0.17 -5.49 -9.97
C TRP A 79 0.41 -4.49 -8.97
N LEU A 80 -0.46 -3.71 -8.34
CA LEU A 80 -0.15 -2.88 -7.17
C LEU A 80 -0.80 -3.51 -5.96
N LEU A 81 0.00 -3.77 -4.93
CA LEU A 81 -0.43 -4.19 -3.61
C LEU A 81 -0.31 -2.99 -2.66
N ASP A 82 -1.45 -2.43 -2.28
CA ASP A 82 -1.56 -1.39 -1.26
C ASP A 82 -2.00 -2.00 0.06
N THR A 83 -1.22 -1.77 1.11
CA THR A 83 -1.43 -2.28 2.47
C THR A 83 -1.58 -1.17 3.50
N ALA A 84 -1.85 0.05 3.06
CA ALA A 84 -1.96 1.23 3.91
C ALA A 84 -3.21 2.07 3.59
N LEU A 85 -4.23 1.51 2.94
CA LEU A 85 -5.48 2.23 2.67
C LEU A 85 -6.25 2.64 3.94
N PHE A 86 -5.87 2.10 5.11
CA PHE A 86 -6.37 2.56 6.41
C PHE A 86 -6.12 4.06 6.68
N HIS A 87 -5.21 4.72 5.94
CA HIS A 87 -5.09 6.17 5.92
C HIS A 87 -6.44 6.88 5.71
N PHE A 88 -7.28 6.38 4.79
CA PHE A 88 -8.56 7.00 4.48
C PHE A 88 -9.56 6.94 5.64
N GLU A 89 -9.58 5.81 6.35
CA GLU A 89 -10.43 5.64 7.54
C GLU A 89 -9.93 6.55 8.67
N ARG A 90 -8.62 6.55 8.95
CA ARG A 90 -8.05 7.35 10.04
C ARG A 90 -8.15 8.85 9.82
N GLU A 91 -7.85 9.34 8.62
CA GLU A 91 -7.71 10.78 8.35
C GLU A 91 -9.01 11.44 7.88
N PHE A 92 -9.89 10.68 7.23
CA PHE A 92 -11.10 11.22 6.61
C PHE A 92 -12.38 10.50 7.03
N SER A 93 -12.31 9.50 7.93
CA SER A 93 -13.46 8.66 8.30
C SER A 93 -14.14 7.99 7.10
N LEU A 94 -13.35 7.65 6.07
CA LEU A 94 -13.84 7.02 4.85
C LEU A 94 -13.62 5.50 4.91
N PRO A 95 -14.69 4.70 4.97
CA PRO A 95 -14.53 3.25 4.94
C PRO A 95 -14.10 2.80 3.54
N VAL A 96 -12.88 2.27 3.46
CA VAL A 96 -12.31 1.61 2.28
C VAL A 96 -11.71 0.27 2.70
N PRO A 97 -11.54 -0.69 1.78
CA PRO A 97 -10.77 -1.90 2.06
C PRO A 97 -9.37 -1.51 2.55
N ARG A 98 -8.91 -2.14 3.63
CA ARG A 98 -7.60 -1.79 4.20
C ARG A 98 -6.43 -2.25 3.31
N VAL A 99 -6.63 -3.30 2.52
CA VAL A 99 -5.68 -3.81 1.54
C VAL A 99 -6.35 -3.84 0.16
N ALA A 100 -5.62 -3.46 -0.87
CA ALA A 100 -6.03 -3.61 -2.25
C ALA A 100 -4.94 -4.29 -3.07
N LEU A 101 -5.33 -5.23 -3.93
CA LEU A 101 -4.48 -5.74 -5.01
C LEU A 101 -5.17 -5.37 -6.33
N VAL A 102 -4.59 -4.44 -7.07
CA VAL A 102 -5.21 -3.84 -8.26
C VAL A 102 -4.29 -3.93 -9.44
N ARG A 103 -4.84 -4.17 -10.64
CA ARG A 103 -4.04 -4.18 -11.85
C ARG A 103 -3.78 -2.75 -12.30
N SER A 104 -2.54 -2.46 -12.65
CA SER A 104 -2.17 -1.19 -13.26
C SER A 104 -2.74 -1.06 -14.66
N PHE A 105 -3.01 0.17 -15.08
CA PHE A 105 -3.30 0.50 -16.47
C PHE A 105 -2.09 0.13 -17.35
N ALA A 106 -2.36 -0.47 -18.50
CA ALA A 106 -1.32 -0.92 -19.44
C ALA A 106 -0.78 0.22 -20.32
N VAL A 107 -1.41 1.40 -20.28
CA VAL A 107 -1.07 2.56 -21.10
C VAL A 107 -0.42 3.64 -20.22
N PRO A 108 0.51 4.46 -20.76
CA PRO A 108 1.10 5.56 -20.01
C PRO A 108 0.03 6.60 -19.65
N THR A 109 -0.33 6.70 -18.37
CA THR A 109 -1.21 7.76 -17.86
C THR A 109 -0.73 8.23 -16.50
N GLN A 110 -1.32 9.33 -16.01
CA GLN A 110 -1.09 9.79 -14.64
C GLN A 110 -1.68 8.84 -13.61
N ALA A 111 -2.77 8.15 -13.94
CA ALA A 111 -3.31 7.08 -13.12
C ALA A 111 -2.48 5.80 -13.33
N LEU A 112 -2.02 5.22 -12.24
CA LEU A 112 -1.41 3.90 -12.19
C LEU A 112 -2.50 2.83 -12.16
N ALA A 113 -3.53 3.00 -11.34
CA ALA A 113 -4.65 2.06 -11.19
C ALA A 113 -5.91 2.74 -10.65
N ARG A 114 -7.05 2.05 -10.75
CA ARG A 114 -8.33 2.42 -10.11
C ARG A 114 -9.01 1.17 -9.55
N ALA A 115 -9.66 1.30 -8.40
CA ALA A 115 -10.60 0.32 -7.90
C ALA A 115 -11.86 1.00 -7.35
N THR A 116 -13.02 0.45 -7.69
CA THR A 116 -14.28 0.81 -7.03
C THR A 116 -14.35 0.09 -5.69
N VAL A 117 -14.47 0.86 -4.61
CA VAL A 117 -14.41 0.38 -3.22
C VAL A 117 -15.73 0.52 -2.47
N GLY A 118 -16.75 1.05 -3.15
CA GLY A 118 -18.12 1.19 -2.65
C GLY A 118 -19.04 1.75 -3.74
N PRO A 119 -20.34 1.94 -3.44
CA PRO A 119 -21.34 2.36 -4.42
C PRO A 119 -20.99 3.67 -5.14
N ASP A 120 -20.44 4.63 -4.40
CA ASP A 120 -20.08 5.97 -4.91
C ASP A 120 -18.63 6.32 -4.59
N ARG A 121 -17.74 5.32 -4.56
CA ARG A 121 -16.34 5.52 -4.15
C ARG A 121 -15.37 4.77 -5.02
N ASP A 122 -14.43 5.51 -5.57
CA ASP A 122 -13.27 4.97 -6.26
C ASP A 122 -11.99 5.36 -5.52
N VAL A 123 -11.06 4.43 -5.40
CA VAL A 123 -9.67 4.73 -5.06
C VAL A 123 -8.85 4.73 -6.34
N TRP A 124 -8.06 5.78 -6.50
CA TRP A 124 -7.12 5.97 -7.59
C TRP A 124 -5.71 6.03 -7.05
N TRP A 125 -4.82 5.27 -7.68
CA TRP A 125 -3.38 5.36 -7.47
C TRP A 125 -2.81 6.19 -8.61
N LEU A 126 -2.21 7.32 -8.29
CA LEU A 126 -1.69 8.29 -9.25
C LEU A 126 -0.17 8.37 -9.12
N ARG A 127 0.51 8.70 -10.22
CA ARG A 127 1.93 9.04 -10.16
C ARG A 127 2.13 10.26 -9.25
N PRO A 128 3.26 10.36 -8.53
CA PRO A 128 3.59 11.56 -7.78
C PRO A 128 3.62 12.79 -8.70
N PRO A 129 3.35 14.00 -8.18
CA PRO A 129 3.62 15.26 -8.87
C PRO A 129 5.10 15.33 -9.31
N GLY A 130 5.38 15.98 -10.44
CA GLY A 130 6.66 15.85 -11.15
C GLY A 130 7.90 16.31 -10.37
N ASP A 131 7.76 17.26 -9.46
CA ASP A 131 8.82 17.82 -8.62
C ASP A 131 8.86 17.23 -7.19
N ALA A 132 7.97 16.29 -6.88
CA ALA A 132 7.86 15.73 -5.54
C ALA A 132 9.05 14.81 -5.20
N PRO A 133 9.57 14.85 -3.96
CA PRO A 133 10.62 13.94 -3.52
C PRO A 133 10.07 12.51 -3.37
N THR A 134 10.34 11.65 -4.35
CA THR A 134 9.75 10.30 -4.44
C THR A 134 10.52 9.20 -3.72
N THR A 135 11.72 9.47 -3.21
CA THR A 135 12.51 8.49 -2.45
C THR A 135 11.86 8.21 -1.09
N PRO A 136 11.38 6.99 -0.83
CA PRO A 136 10.82 6.65 0.48
C PRO A 136 11.90 6.69 1.57
N PRO A 137 11.57 7.07 2.81
CA PRO A 137 12.47 6.96 3.96
C PRO A 137 12.88 5.51 4.22
N VAL A 138 14.02 5.34 4.89
CA VAL A 138 14.46 4.03 5.36
C VAL A 138 13.69 3.69 6.64
N GLU A 139 13.01 2.55 6.63
CA GLU A 139 12.27 2.02 7.77
C GLU A 139 13.14 1.04 8.58
N PRO A 140 12.83 0.79 9.88
CA PRO A 140 13.63 -0.10 10.71
C PRO A 140 13.63 -1.56 10.20
N GLU A 141 14.79 -2.05 9.76
CA GLU A 141 14.95 -3.40 9.19
C GLU A 141 14.49 -4.53 10.12
N ALA A 142 14.65 -4.35 11.44
CA ALA A 142 14.18 -5.31 12.43
C ALA A 142 12.66 -5.49 12.40
N LEU A 143 11.90 -4.39 12.26
CA LEU A 143 10.45 -4.43 12.14
C LEU A 143 10.02 -5.07 10.82
N ILE A 144 10.68 -4.69 9.71
CA ILE A 144 10.41 -5.26 8.39
C ILE A 144 10.59 -6.78 8.43
N THR A 145 11.73 -7.24 8.93
CA THR A 145 12.07 -8.67 8.98
C THR A 145 11.09 -9.45 9.86
N GLN A 146 10.84 -8.98 11.08
CA GLN A 146 9.94 -9.65 12.02
C GLN A 146 8.53 -9.81 11.46
N HIS A 147 7.96 -8.74 10.90
CA HIS A 147 6.60 -8.78 10.40
C HIS A 147 6.47 -9.48 9.05
N ALA A 148 7.50 -9.43 8.20
CA ALA A 148 7.53 -10.22 6.97
C ALA A 148 7.56 -11.73 7.25
N GLN A 149 8.36 -12.17 8.21
CA GLN A 149 8.39 -13.58 8.65
C GLN A 149 7.02 -14.04 9.16
N ARG A 150 6.40 -13.26 10.05
CA ARG A 150 5.04 -13.55 10.56
C ARG A 150 3.99 -13.60 9.45
N LEU A 151 4.11 -12.74 8.44
CA LEU A 151 3.21 -12.75 7.28
C LEU A 151 3.40 -14.02 6.44
N VAL A 152 4.64 -14.43 6.18
CA VAL A 152 4.96 -15.67 5.47
C VAL A 152 4.40 -16.89 6.20
N GLU A 153 4.68 -17.02 7.50
CA GLU A 153 4.15 -18.11 8.33
C GLU A 153 2.63 -18.18 8.28
N ARG A 154 1.96 -17.03 8.33
CA ARG A 154 0.50 -16.95 8.26
C ARG A 154 -0.03 -17.36 6.90
N LEU A 155 0.62 -16.94 5.81
CA LEU A 155 0.24 -17.33 4.44
C LEU A 155 0.40 -18.84 4.24
N LEU A 156 1.50 -19.42 4.67
CA LEU A 156 1.74 -20.87 4.61
C LEU A 156 0.75 -21.68 5.46
N ALA A 157 0.30 -21.13 6.60
CA ALA A 157 -0.73 -21.76 7.42
C ALA A 157 -2.12 -21.73 6.78
N ILE A 158 -2.42 -20.71 5.97
CA ILE A 158 -3.70 -20.57 5.26
C ILE A 158 -3.69 -21.42 3.98
N ASP A 159 -2.57 -21.45 3.26
CA ASP A 159 -2.41 -22.21 2.04
C ASP A 159 -1.05 -22.94 2.04
N PRO A 160 -1.02 -24.19 2.54
CA PRO A 160 0.19 -24.99 2.60
C PRO A 160 0.80 -25.33 1.23
N LEU A 161 0.06 -25.13 0.13
CA LEU A 161 0.54 -25.35 -1.23
C LEU A 161 1.42 -24.19 -1.73
N MET A 162 1.46 -23.06 -1.00
CA MET A 162 2.35 -21.93 -1.29
C MET A 162 3.81 -22.15 -0.87
N ARG A 163 4.22 -23.37 -0.51
CA ARG A 163 5.62 -23.66 -0.20
C ARG A 163 6.49 -23.42 -1.44
N PRO A 164 7.61 -22.69 -1.31
CA PRO A 164 8.51 -22.44 -2.43
C PRO A 164 9.15 -23.71 -2.97
#